data_AF-A0A962KSE3-F1
#
_entry.id   AF-A0A962KSE3-F1
#
_cell.length_a   1.000
_cell.length_b   1.000
_cell.length_c   1.000
_cell.angle_alpha   90.00
_cell.angle_beta   90.00
_cell.angle_gamma   90.00
#
_symmetry.space_group_name_H-M   'P 1'
#
loop_
_entity.id
_entity.type
_entity.pdbx_description
1 polymer ?
#
loop_
_entity_poly.entity_id
_entity_poly.type
_entity_poly.pdbx_seq_one_letter_code
_entity_poly.pdbx_strand_id
1 'polypeptide(L)'
;MSTLKAQKAADFIISHCPNIGSFYGDSSPHEFIREAASLIHAAEHTDLFPQRYKEHVVLALEMVGTYEWLTPPSAIASVYLATRFEFYFRILSGVLKRDGTWISTTAEATAKHAMPSIQKKAKRISSVSTAYKLMKLEPTSLANYCRNLDAILYPASNKSKIKDIGDRIAWTRHRAGHGEWGDISSEAVFYGLMTALVFFCNHKP
;
A
#
# COMPACT_ATOMS: atom_id res chain seq x y z
N MET A 1 -0.83 14.44 -16.25
CA MET A 1 -2.05 14.16 -15.47
C MET A 1 -1.79 13.19 -14.31
N SER A 2 -1.07 12.09 -14.52
CA SER A 2 -0.77 11.07 -13.50
C SER A 2 -0.03 11.61 -12.25
N THR A 3 0.99 12.45 -12.41
CA THR A 3 1.74 13.05 -11.29
C THR A 3 0.86 13.88 -10.35
N LEU A 4 -0.08 14.67 -10.88
CA LEU A 4 -0.98 15.49 -10.06
C LEU A 4 -1.93 14.61 -9.23
N LYS A 5 -2.43 13.51 -9.80
CA LYS A 5 -3.28 12.56 -9.08
C LYS A 5 -2.51 11.79 -8.00
N ALA A 6 -1.27 11.40 -8.28
CA ALA A 6 -0.38 10.80 -7.28
C ALA A 6 -0.13 11.77 -6.12
N GLN A 7 0.19 13.03 -6.41
CA GLN A 7 0.35 14.06 -5.38
C GLN A 7 -0.90 14.22 -4.53
N LYS A 8 -2.08 14.36 -5.18
CA LYS A 8 -3.36 14.49 -4.47
C LYS A 8 -3.65 13.31 -3.55
N ALA A 9 -3.33 12.08 -3.96
CA ALA A 9 -3.48 10.89 -3.11
C ALA A 9 -2.58 10.97 -1.86
N ALA A 10 -1.31 11.37 -2.03
CA ALA A 10 -0.37 11.55 -0.93
C ALA A 10 -0.80 12.67 0.02
N ASP A 11 -1.28 13.80 -0.51
CA ASP A 11 -1.77 14.93 0.28
C ASP A 11 -2.98 14.54 1.13
N PHE A 12 -3.93 13.78 0.57
CA PHE A 12 -5.06 13.25 1.33
C PHE A 12 -4.60 12.35 2.48
N ILE A 13 -3.61 11.48 2.26
CA ILE A 13 -3.05 10.65 3.32
C ILE A 13 -2.47 11.52 4.44
N ILE A 14 -1.70 12.55 4.10
CA ILE A 14 -1.07 13.44 5.08
C ILE A 14 -2.12 14.18 5.91
N SER A 15 -3.11 14.78 5.25
CA SER A 15 -4.07 15.64 5.94
C SER A 15 -5.11 14.85 6.74
N HIS A 16 -5.42 13.62 6.33
CA HIS A 16 -6.50 12.79 6.92
C HIS A 16 -5.98 11.61 7.75
N CYS A 17 -4.66 11.43 7.93
CA CYS A 17 -4.12 10.30 8.70
C CYS A 17 -2.98 10.70 9.68
N PRO A 18 -3.25 11.52 10.71
CA PRO A 18 -2.27 12.16 11.57
C PRO A 18 -1.70 11.17 12.59
N ASN A 19 -2.45 10.10 12.87
CA ASN A 19 -2.10 9.08 13.83
C ASN A 19 -2.26 7.69 13.20
N ILE A 20 -1.46 6.75 13.70
CA ILE A 20 -1.59 5.33 13.37
C ILE A 20 -2.98 4.85 13.76
N GLY A 21 -3.74 4.27 12.82
CA GLY A 21 -5.05 3.70 13.12
C GLY A 21 -6.21 4.69 13.10
N SER A 22 -5.99 5.94 12.68
CA SER A 22 -7.06 6.95 12.59
C SER A 22 -7.00 7.65 11.23
N PHE A 23 -8.04 7.40 10.43
CA PHE A 23 -8.37 8.23 9.28
C PHE A 23 -9.54 9.13 9.70
N TYR A 24 -9.40 10.44 9.54
CA TYR A 24 -10.33 11.48 10.02
C TYR A 24 -10.47 12.59 8.98
N GLY A 25 -11.55 13.36 9.01
CA GLY A 25 -11.87 14.43 8.05
C GLY A 25 -13.16 14.19 7.26
N ASP A 26 -13.29 14.84 6.11
CA ASP A 26 -14.52 14.86 5.33
C ASP A 26 -14.63 13.65 4.37
N SER A 27 -15.77 13.51 3.70
CA SER A 27 -15.97 12.45 2.71
C SER A 27 -15.18 12.69 1.41
N SER A 28 -14.38 13.76 1.27
CA SER A 28 -13.70 14.12 0.03
C SER A 28 -12.73 13.05 -0.53
N PRO A 29 -12.04 12.23 0.30
CA PRO A 29 -11.20 11.16 -0.24
C PRO A 29 -12.02 10.06 -0.94
N HIS A 30 -13.30 9.88 -0.58
CA HIS A 30 -14.15 8.83 -1.14
C HIS A 30 -14.46 9.10 -2.61
N GLU A 31 -14.72 10.35 -2.98
CA GLU A 31 -14.96 10.71 -4.38
C GLU A 31 -13.73 10.45 -5.24
N PHE A 32 -12.54 10.81 -4.72
CA PHE A 32 -11.28 10.54 -5.38
C PHE A 32 -10.99 9.05 -5.50
N ILE A 33 -11.32 8.26 -4.48
CA ILE A 33 -11.19 6.80 -4.52
C ILE A 33 -12.11 6.19 -5.58
N ARG A 34 -13.37 6.64 -5.69
CA ARG A 34 -14.30 6.20 -6.75
C ARG A 34 -13.78 6.58 -8.14
N GLU A 35 -13.25 7.79 -8.28
CA GLU A 35 -12.61 8.23 -9.53
C GLU A 35 -11.40 7.33 -9.88
N ALA A 36 -10.54 7.03 -8.90
CA ALA A 36 -9.41 6.13 -9.09
C ALA A 36 -9.88 4.71 -9.48
N ALA A 37 -10.95 4.20 -8.89
CA ALA A 37 -11.54 2.91 -9.25
C ALA A 37 -11.97 2.88 -10.72
N SER A 38 -12.67 3.93 -11.18
CA SER A 38 -13.10 4.07 -12.58
C SER A 38 -11.90 4.12 -13.54
N LEU A 39 -10.86 4.89 -13.20
CA LEU A 39 -9.65 5.00 -14.02
C LEU A 39 -8.85 3.68 -14.06
N ILE A 40 -8.75 2.98 -12.94
CA ILE A 40 -8.14 1.63 -12.89
C ILE A 40 -8.96 0.67 -13.75
N HIS A 41 -10.29 0.73 -13.69
CA HIS A 41 -11.16 -0.11 -14.50
C HIS A 41 -10.92 0.09 -16.00
N ALA A 42 -10.84 1.34 -16.45
CA ALA A 42 -10.65 1.70 -17.86
C ALA A 42 -9.23 1.43 -18.39
N ALA A 43 -8.21 1.40 -17.51
CA ALA A 43 -6.81 1.22 -17.90
C ALA A 43 -6.49 -0.16 -18.50
N GLU A 44 -5.48 -0.22 -19.36
CA GLU A 44 -4.93 -1.48 -19.87
C GLU A 44 -4.38 -2.37 -18.74
N HIS A 45 -4.39 -3.68 -18.97
CA HIS A 45 -3.87 -4.65 -18.01
C HIS A 45 -2.34 -4.56 -17.93
N THR A 46 -1.81 -4.70 -16.71
CA THR A 46 -0.36 -4.67 -16.46
C THR A 46 0.05 -5.81 -15.54
N ASP A 47 1.35 -6.01 -15.34
CA ASP A 47 1.85 -6.98 -14.35
C ASP A 47 1.44 -6.63 -12.91
N LEU A 48 1.27 -5.34 -12.61
CA LEU A 48 0.80 -4.85 -11.31
C LEU A 48 -0.73 -4.99 -11.18
N PHE A 49 -1.47 -4.77 -12.27
CA PHE A 49 -2.91 -4.90 -12.35
C PHE A 49 -3.35 -5.86 -13.46
N PRO A 50 -3.14 -7.18 -13.29
CA PRO A 50 -3.67 -8.18 -14.22
C PRO A 50 -5.20 -8.14 -14.23
N GLN A 51 -5.85 -8.49 -15.34
CA GLN A 51 -7.31 -8.36 -15.55
C GLN A 51 -8.16 -8.78 -14.34
N ARG A 52 -8.08 -10.05 -13.91
CA ARG A 52 -8.88 -10.55 -12.77
C ARG A 52 -8.57 -9.84 -11.46
N TYR A 53 -7.33 -9.45 -11.24
CA TYR A 53 -6.94 -8.74 -10.02
C TYR A 53 -7.43 -7.29 -10.04
N LYS A 54 -7.40 -6.66 -11.22
CA LYS A 54 -7.92 -5.32 -11.47
C LYS A 54 -9.40 -5.25 -11.12
N GLU A 55 -10.22 -6.20 -11.58
CA GLU A 55 -11.66 -6.27 -11.27
C GLU A 55 -11.93 -6.27 -9.76
N HIS A 56 -11.22 -7.11 -9.00
CA HIS A 56 -11.42 -7.19 -7.55
C HIS A 56 -10.92 -5.94 -6.81
N VAL A 57 -9.82 -5.35 -7.28
CA VAL A 57 -9.29 -4.11 -6.70
C VAL A 57 -10.26 -2.96 -6.94
N VAL A 58 -10.82 -2.85 -8.14
CA VAL A 58 -11.84 -1.84 -8.47
C VAL A 58 -13.05 -2.01 -7.56
N LEU A 59 -13.59 -3.22 -7.42
CA LEU A 59 -14.72 -3.47 -6.52
C LEU A 59 -14.42 -3.09 -5.07
N ALA A 60 -13.23 -3.42 -4.57
CA ALA A 60 -12.84 -3.03 -3.22
C ALA A 60 -12.73 -1.49 -3.07
N LEU A 61 -12.18 -0.79 -4.07
CA LEU A 61 -12.12 0.67 -4.06
C LEU A 61 -13.52 1.30 -4.13
N GLU A 62 -14.44 0.74 -4.93
CA GLU A 62 -15.83 1.18 -4.99
C GLU A 62 -16.54 1.00 -3.65
N MET A 63 -16.32 -0.11 -2.95
CA MET A 63 -16.84 -0.31 -1.60
C MET A 63 -16.30 0.76 -0.65
N VAL A 64 -14.99 0.98 -0.61
CA VAL A 64 -14.39 2.03 0.23
C VAL A 64 -14.93 3.41 -0.12
N GLY A 65 -15.10 3.70 -1.40
CA GLY A 65 -15.57 4.99 -1.87
C GLY A 65 -17.08 5.20 -1.71
N THR A 66 -17.88 4.16 -1.47
CA THR A 66 -19.35 4.28 -1.43
C THR A 66 -19.89 4.21 -0.01
N TYR A 67 -19.33 3.35 0.83
CA TYR A 67 -19.87 3.11 2.17
C TYR A 67 -19.18 3.99 3.20
N GLU A 68 -19.95 4.45 4.19
CA GLU A 68 -19.45 5.25 5.30
C GLU A 68 -18.40 4.49 6.13
N TRP A 69 -17.67 5.25 6.95
CA TRP A 69 -16.73 4.69 7.93
C TRP A 69 -17.44 3.70 8.85
N LEU A 70 -16.68 2.72 9.35
CA LEU A 70 -17.18 1.71 10.30
C LEU A 70 -18.26 0.76 9.76
N THR A 71 -18.59 0.81 8.47
CA THR A 71 -19.52 -0.16 7.88
C THR A 71 -18.83 -1.49 7.50
N PRO A 72 -19.54 -2.63 7.57
CA PRO A 72 -18.96 -3.93 7.24
C PRO A 72 -18.34 -4.04 5.83
N PRO A 73 -18.92 -3.48 4.75
CA PRO A 73 -18.31 -3.52 3.43
C PRO A 73 -16.93 -2.86 3.38
N SER A 74 -16.75 -1.71 4.05
CA SER A 74 -15.46 -1.01 4.13
C SER A 74 -14.41 -1.82 4.90
N ALA A 75 -14.81 -2.54 5.97
CA ALA A 75 -13.91 -3.45 6.69
C ALA A 75 -13.43 -4.60 5.79
N ILE A 76 -14.33 -5.22 5.02
CA ILE A 76 -14.00 -6.31 4.09
C ILE A 76 -13.05 -5.80 2.99
N ALA A 77 -13.37 -4.66 2.39
CA ALA A 77 -12.55 -4.04 1.37
C ALA A 77 -11.15 -3.68 1.90
N SER A 78 -11.06 -3.18 3.13
CA SER A 78 -9.81 -2.87 3.83
C SER A 78 -8.89 -4.08 3.90
N VAL A 79 -9.39 -5.21 4.40
CA VAL A 79 -8.61 -6.46 4.50
C VAL A 79 -8.17 -6.92 3.11
N TYR A 80 -9.06 -6.86 2.12
CA TYR A 80 -8.72 -7.24 0.75
C TYR A 80 -7.59 -6.37 0.19
N LEU A 81 -7.72 -5.04 0.22
CA LEU A 81 -6.71 -4.10 -0.28
C LEU A 81 -5.37 -4.27 0.46
N ALA A 82 -5.39 -4.47 1.78
CA ALA A 82 -4.20 -4.72 2.59
C ALA A 82 -3.40 -5.94 2.10
N THR A 83 -4.08 -7.00 1.66
CA THR A 83 -3.42 -8.20 1.11
C THR A 83 -2.75 -7.96 -0.23
N ARG A 84 -3.19 -6.95 -0.99
CA ARG A 84 -2.66 -6.64 -2.32
C ARG A 84 -1.31 -5.93 -2.27
N PHE A 85 -1.04 -5.14 -1.23
CA PHE A 85 0.20 -4.36 -1.13
C PHE A 85 1.46 -5.20 -1.12
N GLU A 86 1.44 -6.37 -0.49
CA GLU A 86 2.60 -7.29 -0.51
C GLU A 86 2.97 -7.69 -1.95
N PHE A 87 1.95 -8.00 -2.76
CA PHE A 87 2.14 -8.33 -4.17
C PHE A 87 2.68 -7.13 -4.96
N TYR A 88 2.10 -5.94 -4.78
CA TYR A 88 2.58 -4.72 -5.43
C TYR A 88 4.04 -4.46 -5.08
N PHE A 89 4.39 -4.44 -3.80
CA PHE A 89 5.75 -4.11 -3.36
C PHE A 89 6.77 -5.15 -3.79
N ARG A 90 6.41 -6.43 -3.91
CA ARG A 90 7.30 -7.45 -4.49
C ARG A 90 7.66 -7.11 -5.93
N ILE A 91 6.65 -6.88 -6.79
CA ILE A 91 6.88 -6.55 -8.20
C ILE A 91 7.69 -5.25 -8.31
N LEU A 92 7.25 -4.22 -7.59
CA LEU A 92 7.85 -2.89 -7.61
C LEU A 92 9.26 -2.84 -7.02
N SER A 93 9.66 -3.82 -6.23
CA SER A 93 11.02 -3.91 -5.69
C SER A 93 12.08 -4.23 -6.73
N GLY A 94 11.70 -4.75 -7.91
CA GLY A 94 12.66 -5.14 -8.95
C GLY A 94 13.60 -6.30 -8.58
N VAL A 95 13.59 -6.78 -7.33
CA VAL A 95 14.47 -7.84 -6.82
C VAL A 95 13.72 -9.12 -6.43
N LEU A 96 12.38 -9.05 -6.30
CA LEU A 96 11.51 -10.17 -5.98
C LEU A 96 10.56 -10.51 -7.12
N LYS A 97 10.30 -11.81 -7.29
CA LYS A 97 9.21 -12.35 -8.11
C LYS A 97 7.87 -12.20 -7.37
N ARG A 98 6.77 -12.41 -8.10
CA ARG A 98 5.39 -12.35 -7.57
C ARG A 98 5.17 -13.24 -6.34
N ASP A 99 5.79 -14.42 -6.33
CA ASP A 99 5.69 -15.39 -5.24
C ASP A 99 6.61 -15.06 -4.04
N GLY A 100 7.38 -13.97 -4.12
CA GLY A 100 8.31 -13.52 -3.10
C GLY A 100 9.69 -14.17 -3.15
N THR A 101 9.99 -15.02 -4.14
CA THR A 101 11.36 -15.53 -4.35
C THR A 101 12.23 -14.47 -5.02
N TRP A 102 13.55 -14.57 -4.86
CA TRP A 102 14.50 -13.66 -5.49
C TRP A 102 14.51 -13.83 -7.01
N ILE A 103 14.68 -12.71 -7.74
CA ILE A 103 14.82 -12.74 -9.20
C ILE A 103 16.15 -13.38 -9.60
N SER A 104 17.23 -13.04 -8.88
CA SER A 104 18.57 -13.59 -9.07
C SER A 104 19.37 -13.59 -7.76
N THR A 105 20.47 -14.34 -7.73
CA THR A 105 21.43 -14.34 -6.62
C THR A 105 22.09 -12.96 -6.44
N THR A 106 22.33 -12.23 -7.53
CA THR A 106 22.84 -10.85 -7.49
C THR A 106 21.85 -9.89 -6.85
N ALA A 107 20.55 -10.01 -7.18
CA ALA A 107 19.49 -9.20 -6.59
C ALA A 107 19.37 -9.47 -5.09
N GLU A 108 19.45 -10.74 -4.68
CA GLU A 108 19.49 -11.14 -3.27
C GLU A 108 20.70 -10.54 -2.53
N ALA A 109 21.90 -10.62 -3.11
CA ALA A 109 23.11 -10.07 -2.50
C ALA A 109 23.03 -8.54 -2.34
N THR A 110 22.56 -7.84 -3.38
CA THR A 110 22.38 -6.38 -3.37
C THR A 110 21.38 -5.94 -2.31
N ALA A 111 20.22 -6.61 -2.26
CA ALA A 111 19.18 -6.33 -1.28
C ALA A 111 19.67 -6.59 0.16
N LYS A 112 20.39 -7.68 0.41
CA LYS A 112 20.94 -8.00 1.74
C LYS A 112 22.07 -7.06 2.17
N HIS A 113 22.84 -6.54 1.22
CA HIS A 113 23.83 -5.51 1.50
C HIS A 113 23.15 -4.19 1.93
N ALA A 114 22.13 -3.76 1.20
CA ALA A 114 21.36 -2.54 1.54
C ALA A 114 20.53 -2.70 2.81
N MET A 115 20.04 -3.91 3.10
CA MET A 115 19.21 -4.22 4.27
C MET A 115 19.71 -5.48 5.01
N PRO A 116 20.72 -5.33 5.89
CA PRO A 116 21.30 -6.45 6.64
C PRO A 116 20.30 -7.23 7.49
N SER A 117 19.19 -6.63 7.91
CA SER A 117 18.14 -7.33 8.67
C SER A 117 17.47 -8.48 7.90
N ILE A 118 17.61 -8.52 6.57
CA ILE A 118 17.09 -9.58 5.69
C ILE A 118 18.00 -10.82 5.68
N GLN A 119 19.15 -10.79 6.38
CA GLN A 119 20.20 -11.84 6.33
C GLN A 119 19.78 -13.26 6.74
N LYS A 120 18.61 -13.47 7.35
CA LYS A 120 18.08 -14.84 7.50
C LYS A 120 18.00 -15.49 6.11
N LYS A 121 18.35 -16.77 5.99
CA LYS A 121 18.34 -17.57 4.73
C LYS A 121 16.91 -17.81 4.20
N ALA A 122 16.07 -16.79 4.16
CA ALA A 122 14.72 -16.86 3.63
C ALA A 122 14.81 -16.95 2.11
N LYS A 123 14.49 -18.13 1.56
CA LYS A 123 14.37 -18.36 0.12
C LYS A 123 13.21 -17.55 -0.50
N ARG A 124 12.28 -17.08 0.33
CA ARG A 124 11.06 -16.34 -0.04
C ARG A 124 10.75 -15.27 1.00
N ILE A 125 10.39 -14.07 0.54
CA ILE A 125 9.93 -12.96 1.37
C ILE A 125 8.40 -12.91 1.36
N SER A 126 7.79 -13.24 2.50
CA SER A 126 6.33 -13.20 2.74
C SER A 126 5.87 -12.06 3.67
N SER A 127 6.77 -11.14 3.99
CA SER A 127 6.46 -10.00 4.85
C SER A 127 6.18 -8.78 3.97
N VAL A 128 4.97 -8.22 4.08
CA VAL A 128 4.62 -6.94 3.42
C VAL A 128 5.54 -5.80 3.85
N SER A 129 5.92 -5.75 5.14
CA SER A 129 6.87 -4.77 5.66
C SER A 129 8.24 -4.89 4.98
N THR A 130 8.74 -6.12 4.83
CA THR A 130 10.03 -6.35 4.15
C THR A 130 9.95 -6.00 2.66
N ALA A 131 8.88 -6.42 1.98
CA ALA A 131 8.67 -6.10 0.56
C ALA A 131 8.55 -4.58 0.34
N TYR A 132 7.85 -3.86 1.22
CA TYR A 132 7.75 -2.41 1.19
C TYR A 132 9.11 -1.72 1.32
N LYS A 133 9.93 -2.17 2.28
CA LYS A 133 11.28 -1.61 2.49
C LYS A 133 12.20 -1.87 1.30
N LEU A 134 12.10 -3.04 0.66
CA LEU A 134 12.81 -3.34 -0.58
C LEU A 134 12.34 -2.45 -1.74
N MET A 135 11.03 -2.26 -1.93
CA MET A 135 10.49 -1.33 -2.93
C MET A 135 11.00 0.10 -2.73
N LYS A 136 11.13 0.55 -1.48
CA LYS A 136 11.71 1.86 -1.15
C LYS A 136 13.21 1.99 -1.43
N LEU A 137 13.93 0.92 -1.81
CA LEU A 137 15.32 1.07 -2.26
C LEU A 137 15.40 1.56 -3.71
N GLU A 138 14.34 1.36 -4.48
CA GLU A 138 14.30 1.75 -5.88
C GLU A 138 14.17 3.28 -6.04
N PRO A 139 14.78 3.86 -7.09
CA PRO A 139 14.70 5.29 -7.39
C PRO A 139 13.42 5.65 -8.17
N THR A 140 12.25 5.13 -7.77
CA THR A 140 10.97 5.40 -8.45
C THR A 140 10.19 6.56 -7.80
N SER A 141 9.26 7.16 -8.55
CA SER A 141 8.34 8.18 -8.02
C SER A 141 7.52 7.66 -6.84
N LEU A 142 7.03 6.42 -6.91
CA LEU A 142 6.30 5.81 -5.80
C LEU A 142 7.17 5.65 -4.56
N ALA A 143 8.41 5.16 -4.72
CA ALA A 143 9.34 5.02 -3.61
C ALA A 143 9.66 6.37 -2.95
N ASN A 144 9.79 7.44 -3.75
CA ASN A 144 9.93 8.80 -3.24
C ASN A 144 8.72 9.25 -2.40
N TYR A 145 7.49 9.07 -2.92
CA TYR A 145 6.28 9.38 -2.16
C TYR A 145 6.21 8.60 -0.85
N CYS A 146 6.48 7.30 -0.90
CA CYS A 146 6.49 6.43 0.27
C CYS A 146 7.54 6.85 1.32
N ARG A 147 8.76 7.22 0.91
CA ARG A 147 9.78 7.76 1.84
C ARG A 147 9.34 9.07 2.49
N ASN A 148 8.72 9.96 1.73
CA ASN A 148 8.20 11.23 2.26
C ASN A 148 7.04 11.00 3.23
N LEU A 149 6.08 10.16 2.87
CA LEU A 149 4.99 9.78 3.76
C LEU A 149 5.50 9.13 5.03
N ASP A 150 6.50 8.25 4.95
CA ASP A 150 7.08 7.62 6.14
C ASP A 150 7.69 8.66 7.10
N ALA A 151 8.43 9.64 6.56
CA ALA A 151 9.05 10.69 7.35
C ALA A 151 8.04 11.60 8.06
N ILE A 152 6.90 11.86 7.41
CA ILE A 152 5.83 12.72 7.95
C ILE A 152 4.98 11.96 8.98
N LEU A 153 4.56 10.74 8.64
CA LEU A 153 3.60 9.96 9.43
C LEU A 153 4.25 9.20 10.60
N TYR A 154 5.54 8.86 10.48
CA TYR A 154 6.27 8.05 11.46
C TYR A 154 7.60 8.71 11.86
N PRO A 155 7.56 9.93 12.43
CA PRO A 155 8.78 10.61 12.84
C PRO A 155 9.52 9.79 13.92
N ALA A 156 10.85 9.78 13.85
CA ALA A 156 11.71 8.95 14.71
C ALA A 156 11.55 9.21 16.23
N SER A 157 10.97 10.34 16.62
CA SER A 157 10.63 10.68 18.01
C SER A 157 9.48 9.82 18.56
N ASN A 158 8.65 9.23 17.72
CA ASN A 158 7.58 8.34 18.13
C ASN A 158 8.18 6.98 18.50
N LYS A 159 8.18 6.62 19.80
CA LYS A 159 8.58 5.29 20.32
C LYS A 159 7.61 4.16 19.92
N SER A 160 6.96 4.27 18.77
CA SER A 160 5.97 3.30 18.26
C SER A 160 6.65 2.02 17.76
N LYS A 161 5.93 0.91 17.85
CA LYS A 161 6.33 -0.36 17.20
C LYS A 161 6.23 -0.29 15.67
N ILE A 162 5.43 0.64 15.14
CA ILE A 162 5.24 0.86 13.71
C ILE A 162 6.14 2.02 13.27
N LYS A 163 7.07 1.74 12.37
CA LYS A 163 8.08 2.70 11.91
C LYS A 163 7.84 3.23 10.50
N ASP A 164 6.98 2.55 9.73
CA ASP A 164 6.65 2.93 8.36
C ASP A 164 5.30 2.34 7.91
N ILE A 165 4.85 2.71 6.71
CA ILE A 165 3.60 2.22 6.13
C ILE A 165 3.57 0.68 6.01
N GLY A 166 4.70 0.06 5.66
CA GLY A 166 4.82 -1.40 5.57
C GLY A 166 4.58 -2.09 6.90
N ASP A 167 5.14 -1.55 7.99
CA ASP A 167 4.89 -2.01 9.36
C ASP A 167 3.43 -1.80 9.77
N ARG A 168 2.79 -0.69 9.37
CA ARG A 168 1.36 -0.44 9.63
C ARG A 168 0.47 -1.51 8.99
N ILE A 169 0.66 -1.75 7.68
CA ILE A 169 -0.12 -2.76 6.95
C ILE A 169 0.07 -4.15 7.59
N ALA A 170 1.32 -4.48 7.97
CA ALA A 170 1.62 -5.75 8.63
C ALA A 170 0.90 -5.88 9.98
N TRP A 171 0.93 -4.82 10.79
CA TRP A 171 0.27 -4.78 12.09
C TRP A 171 -1.25 -4.91 11.97
N THR A 172 -1.88 -4.19 11.05
CA THR A 172 -3.34 -4.26 10.84
C THR A 172 -3.77 -5.63 10.34
N ARG A 173 -3.05 -6.23 9.37
CA ARG A 173 -3.31 -7.60 8.89
C ARG A 173 -3.23 -8.62 10.02
N HIS A 174 -2.23 -8.52 10.88
CA HIS A 174 -2.06 -9.43 12.02
C HIS A 174 -3.24 -9.31 13.00
N ARG A 175 -3.60 -8.10 13.42
CA ARG A 175 -4.71 -7.89 14.38
C ARG A 175 -6.06 -8.32 13.82
N ALA A 176 -6.35 -7.98 12.55
CA ALA A 176 -7.56 -8.43 11.86
C ALA A 176 -7.64 -9.98 11.83
N GLY A 177 -6.52 -10.65 11.53
CA GLY A 177 -6.45 -12.11 11.52
C GLY A 177 -6.68 -12.78 12.88
N HIS A 178 -6.51 -12.06 13.98
CA HIS A 178 -6.76 -12.53 15.34
C HIS A 178 -8.11 -12.06 15.92
N GLY A 179 -8.97 -11.45 15.10
CA GLY A 179 -10.26 -10.94 15.56
C GLY A 179 -10.14 -9.75 16.51
N GLU A 180 -9.00 -9.06 16.53
CA GLU A 180 -8.85 -7.79 17.23
C GLU A 180 -9.27 -6.66 16.29
N TRP A 181 -10.49 -6.16 16.49
CA TRP A 181 -11.09 -5.09 15.70
C TRP A 181 -10.55 -3.75 16.21
N GLY A 182 -9.38 -3.34 15.73
CA GLY A 182 -9.15 -1.90 15.56
C GLY A 182 -10.17 -1.33 14.57
N ASP A 183 -10.16 -0.01 14.36
CA ASP A 183 -11.00 0.61 13.33
C ASP A 183 -10.47 0.29 11.90
N ILE A 184 -10.61 -0.97 11.50
CA ILE A 184 -10.18 -1.50 10.20
C ILE A 184 -10.96 -0.82 9.05
N SER A 185 -12.18 -0.35 9.33
CA SER A 185 -12.99 0.37 8.35
C SER A 185 -12.41 1.77 8.06
N SER A 186 -11.87 2.48 9.05
CA SER A 186 -11.14 3.74 8.81
C SER A 186 -9.83 3.52 8.06
N GLU A 187 -9.15 2.39 8.26
CA GLU A 187 -7.96 2.01 7.47
C GLU A 187 -8.28 1.77 5.97
N ALA A 188 -9.54 1.50 5.63
CA ALA A 188 -9.95 1.22 4.25
C ALA A 188 -9.66 2.41 3.32
N VAL A 189 -9.89 3.64 3.79
CA VAL A 189 -9.62 4.87 3.02
C VAL A 189 -8.12 5.04 2.79
N PHE A 190 -7.29 4.79 3.81
CA PHE A 190 -5.84 4.80 3.67
C PHE A 190 -5.36 3.78 2.62
N TYR A 191 -5.87 2.55 2.66
CA TYR A 191 -5.55 1.53 1.66
C TYR A 191 -6.09 1.88 0.27
N GLY A 192 -7.24 2.55 0.18
CA GLY A 192 -7.76 3.07 -1.07
C GLY A 192 -6.83 4.11 -1.70
N LEU A 193 -6.42 5.11 -0.92
CA LEU A 193 -5.49 6.16 -1.36
C LEU A 193 -4.11 5.60 -1.70
N MET A 194 -3.58 4.67 -0.90
CA MET A 194 -2.31 4.00 -1.21
C MET A 194 -2.40 3.18 -2.50
N THR A 195 -3.54 2.55 -2.79
CA THR A 195 -3.75 1.83 -4.06
C THR A 195 -3.81 2.80 -5.23
N ALA A 196 -4.51 3.93 -5.09
CA ALA A 196 -4.53 5.00 -6.08
C ALA A 196 -3.12 5.56 -6.35
N LEU A 197 -2.33 5.78 -5.30
CA LEU A 197 -0.94 6.22 -5.40
C LEU A 197 -0.07 5.21 -6.15
N VAL A 198 -0.21 3.91 -5.86
CA VAL A 198 0.46 2.83 -6.60
C VAL A 198 0.08 2.86 -8.07
N PHE A 199 -1.21 3.01 -8.40
CA PHE A 199 -1.68 3.07 -9.78
C PHE A 199 -1.13 4.29 -10.53
N PHE A 200 -1.33 5.51 -10.02
CA PHE A 200 -0.94 6.72 -10.72
C PHE A 200 0.58 6.91 -10.86
N CYS A 201 1.38 6.35 -9.95
CA CYS A 201 2.83 6.36 -10.09
C CYS A 201 3.36 5.38 -11.15
N ASN A 202 2.60 4.35 -11.50
CA ASN A 202 3.08 3.23 -12.35
C ASN A 202 2.28 3.06 -13.65
N HIS A 203 1.20 3.82 -13.83
CA HIS A 203 0.47 3.87 -15.10
C HIS A 203 0.91 5.11 -15.88
N LYS A 204 1.44 4.89 -17.09
CA LYS A 204 1.66 5.99 -18.05
C LYS A 204 0.30 6.42 -18.61
N PRO A 205 0.08 7.72 -18.83
CA PRO A 205 -1.15 8.21 -19.45
C PRO A 205 -1.36 7.63 -20.84
#